data_AF-A0A969LDC3-F1
#
_entry.id   AF-A0A969LDC3-F1
#
_cell.length_a   1.000
_cell.length_b   1.000
_cell.length_c   1.000
_cell.angle_alpha   90.00
_cell.angle_beta   90.00
_cell.angle_gamma   90.00
#
_symmetry.space_group_name_H-M   'P 1'
#
loop_
_entity.id
_entity.type
_entity.pdbx_description
1 polymer ?
#
loop_
_entity_poly.entity_id
_entity_poly.type
_entity_poly.pdbx_seq_one_letter_code
_entity_poly.pdbx_strand_id
1 'polypeptide(L)'
;MVSAGETRDPRRDIPFAIGLSLLVVLALYAGVQIVCIAATPALAQSTTPLADAAVVLWGPVGQWVIATGAVVIMLGTLSISFLATSRLAFAFAEQGDVPPVLARVHSRFRTPHVAILVTALLVWLATLANSFLSAIVLASIMALALLASVSSREMVQLLPAMTSGAVVFALVRITKPR
;
A
#
# COMPACT_ATOMS: atom_id res chain seq x y z
N MET A 1 -1.65 -10.08 -10.49
CA MET A 1 -0.49 -10.99 -10.64
C MET A 1 -0.18 -11.32 -12.11
N VAL A 2 -0.40 -10.41 -13.08
CA VAL A 2 -0.14 -10.71 -14.51
C VAL A 2 1.30 -10.35 -14.94
N SER A 3 1.99 -9.42 -14.28
CA SER A 3 3.35 -9.01 -14.68
C SER A 3 4.48 -9.98 -14.29
N ALA A 4 4.21 -11.05 -13.53
CA ALA A 4 5.26 -12.01 -13.16
C ALA A 4 5.63 -12.97 -14.31
N GLY A 5 4.75 -13.14 -15.30
CA GLY A 5 4.98 -14.03 -16.46
C GLY A 5 5.69 -13.37 -17.64
N GLU A 6 5.82 -12.04 -17.64
CA GLU A 6 6.36 -11.24 -18.76
C GLU A 6 7.79 -10.72 -18.50
N THR A 7 8.30 -10.99 -17.30
CA THR A 7 9.66 -10.59 -16.87
C THR A 7 10.65 -11.68 -17.24
N ARG A 8 11.75 -11.29 -17.91
CA ARG A 8 12.79 -12.23 -18.40
C ARG A 8 13.38 -13.09 -17.29
N ASP A 9 13.72 -12.51 -16.14
CA ASP A 9 14.20 -13.26 -14.98
C ASP A 9 13.56 -12.76 -13.67
N PRO A 10 12.38 -13.29 -13.29
CA PRO A 10 11.66 -12.86 -12.10
C PRO A 10 12.49 -13.02 -10.82
N ARG A 11 13.42 -13.99 -10.75
CA ARG A 11 14.20 -14.26 -9.54
C ARG A 11 15.20 -13.15 -9.22
N ARG A 12 15.70 -12.46 -10.24
CA ARG A 12 16.69 -11.39 -10.08
C ARG A 12 16.07 -10.01 -10.27
N ASP A 13 15.16 -9.87 -11.23
CA ASP A 13 14.60 -8.58 -11.60
C ASP A 13 13.63 -8.06 -10.54
N ILE A 14 12.82 -8.94 -9.92
CA ILE A 14 11.88 -8.54 -8.86
C ILE A 14 12.61 -7.96 -7.64
N PRO A 15 13.57 -8.64 -6.99
CA PRO A 15 14.25 -8.08 -5.82
C PRO A 15 15.06 -6.83 -6.16
N PHE A 16 15.68 -6.78 -7.35
CA PHE A 16 16.42 -5.60 -7.79
C PHE A 16 15.49 -4.41 -8.05
N ALA A 17 14.35 -4.61 -8.73
CA ALA A 17 13.37 -3.57 -8.99
C ALA A 17 12.78 -3.01 -7.69
N ILE A 18 12.44 -3.88 -6.72
CA ILE A 18 11.96 -3.46 -5.40
C ILE A 18 13.05 -2.64 -4.69
N GLY A 19 14.30 -3.11 -4.65
CA GLY A 19 15.40 -2.40 -4.00
C GLY A 19 15.71 -1.04 -4.65
N LEU A 20 15.75 -0.98 -5.98
CA LEU A 20 16.01 0.25 -6.72
C LEU A 20 14.86 1.25 -6.54
N SER A 21 13.61 0.80 -6.66
CA SER A 21 12.44 1.66 -6.46
C SER A 21 12.39 2.23 -5.04
N LEU A 22 12.71 1.42 -4.03
CA LEU A 22 12.78 1.87 -2.65
C LEU A 22 13.86 2.94 -2.46
N LEU A 23 15.06 2.73 -3.01
CA LEU A 23 16.17 3.69 -2.90
C LEU A 23 15.81 5.02 -3.57
N VAL A 24 15.23 4.97 -4.77
CA VAL A 24 14.80 6.17 -5.51
C VAL A 24 13.73 6.93 -4.73
N VAL A 25 12.70 6.25 -4.22
CA VAL A 25 11.63 6.90 -3.42
C VAL A 25 12.19 7.50 -2.15
N LEU A 26 13.09 6.80 -1.45
CA LEU A 26 13.74 7.29 -0.25
C LEU A 26 14.57 8.56 -0.53
N ALA A 27 15.36 8.56 -1.61
CA ALA A 27 16.15 9.71 -2.01
C ALA A 27 15.27 10.91 -2.38
N LEU A 28 14.17 10.69 -3.09
CA LEU A 28 13.18 11.72 -3.41
C LEU A 28 12.53 12.29 -2.15
N TYR A 29 12.10 11.44 -1.22
CA TYR A 29 11.49 11.89 0.03
C TYR A 29 12.47 12.69 0.89
N ALA A 30 13.70 12.21 1.04
CA ALA A 30 14.75 12.93 1.75
C ALA A 30 15.05 14.29 1.10
N GLY A 31 15.17 14.34 -0.23
CA GLY A 31 15.40 15.57 -0.98
C GLY A 31 14.28 16.59 -0.79
N VAL A 32 13.02 16.16 -0.93
CA VAL A 32 11.85 17.02 -0.71
C VAL A 32 11.82 17.54 0.74
N GLN A 33 12.13 16.68 1.71
CA GLN A 33 12.15 17.07 3.12
C GLN A 33 13.24 18.11 3.42
N ILE A 34 14.45 17.95 2.85
CA ILE A 34 15.53 18.94 2.97
C ILE A 34 15.09 20.28 2.38
N VAL A 35 14.47 20.29 1.19
CA VAL A 35 13.97 21.51 0.56
C VAL A 35 12.91 22.19 1.42
N CYS A 36 11.96 21.43 1.98
CA CYS A 36 10.93 21.97 2.85
C CYS A 36 11.51 22.58 4.13
N ILE A 37 12.45 21.88 4.78
CA ILE A 37 13.11 22.36 6.00
C ILE A 37 13.94 23.62 5.70
N ALA A 38 14.64 23.65 4.57
CA ALA A 38 15.44 24.79 4.15
C ALA A 38 14.57 26.02 3.81
N ALA A 39 13.34 25.81 3.32
CA ALA A 39 12.43 26.90 2.96
C ALA A 39 11.93 27.69 4.18
N THR A 40 11.60 27.05 5.32
CA THR A 40 11.21 27.76 6.56
C THR A 40 11.19 26.84 7.80
N PRO A 41 11.69 27.29 8.97
CA PRO A 41 11.64 26.50 10.22
C PRO A 41 10.24 26.41 10.86
N ALA A 42 9.27 27.25 10.45
CA ALA A 42 7.90 27.26 10.97
C ALA A 42 6.99 26.13 10.41
N LEU A 43 7.49 25.29 9.49
CA LEU A 43 6.70 24.20 8.89
C LEU A 43 6.28 23.11 9.87
N ALA A 44 6.94 23.01 11.03
CA ALA A 44 6.66 21.98 12.04
C ALA A 44 5.25 22.07 12.65
N GLN A 45 4.58 23.23 12.54
CA GLN A 45 3.23 23.47 13.05
C GLN A 45 2.16 23.42 11.95
N SER A 46 2.55 23.29 10.67
CA SER A 46 1.60 23.31 9.56
C SER A 46 1.05 21.92 9.26
N THR A 47 -0.24 21.85 8.96
CA THR A 47 -0.92 20.65 8.47
C THR A 47 -0.61 20.36 7.00
N THR A 48 -0.06 21.32 6.25
CA THR A 48 0.26 21.21 4.81
C THR A 48 1.67 21.74 4.47
N PRO A 49 2.74 21.15 5.04
CA PRO A 49 4.11 21.67 4.90
C PRO A 49 4.59 21.78 3.44
N LEU A 50 4.17 20.87 2.56
CA LEU A 50 4.54 20.92 1.14
C LEU A 50 3.93 22.10 0.39
N ALA A 51 2.65 22.40 0.67
CA ALA A 51 1.94 23.49 0.01
C ALA A 51 2.49 24.83 0.48
N ASP A 52 2.80 24.95 1.77
CA ASP A 52 3.39 26.15 2.36
C ASP A 52 4.83 26.39 1.88
N ALA A 53 5.63 25.34 1.77
CA ALA A 53 6.96 25.43 1.15
C ALA A 53 6.87 25.93 -0.31
N ALA A 54 5.85 25.49 -1.06
CA ALA A 54 5.66 25.94 -2.44
C ALA A 54 5.19 27.40 -2.53
N VAL A 55 4.48 27.93 -1.54
CA VAL A 55 4.21 29.37 -1.45
C VAL A 55 5.52 30.14 -1.33
N VAL A 56 6.43 29.68 -0.47
CA VAL A 56 7.73 30.35 -0.25
C VAL A 56 8.63 30.27 -1.49
N LEU A 57 8.62 29.14 -2.20
CA LEU A 57 9.51 28.90 -3.34
C LEU A 57 8.97 29.48 -4.66
N TRP A 58 7.68 29.33 -4.93
CA TRP A 58 7.05 29.64 -6.23
C TRP A 58 5.87 30.61 -6.14
N GLY A 59 5.60 31.18 -4.96
CA GLY A 59 4.47 32.08 -4.73
C GLY A 59 3.11 31.37 -4.71
N PRO A 60 2.00 32.12 -4.74
CA PRO A 60 0.64 31.58 -4.61
C PRO A 60 0.28 30.55 -5.68
N VAL A 61 0.87 30.66 -6.88
CA VAL A 61 0.63 29.71 -7.98
C VAL A 61 1.18 28.33 -7.65
N GLY A 62 2.33 28.24 -6.98
CA GLY A 62 2.93 26.96 -6.56
C GLY A 62 2.03 26.18 -5.61
N GLN A 63 1.35 26.87 -4.70
CA GLN A 63 0.40 26.26 -3.77
C GLN A 63 -0.76 25.58 -4.51
N TRP A 64 -1.36 26.26 -5.50
CA TRP A 64 -2.47 25.71 -6.27
C TRP A 64 -2.07 24.49 -7.11
N VAL A 65 -0.87 24.52 -7.70
CA VAL A 65 -0.35 23.38 -8.48
C VAL A 65 -0.15 22.16 -7.58
N ILE A 66 0.46 22.33 -6.40
CA ILE A 66 0.64 21.21 -5.46
C ILE A 66 -0.69 20.72 -4.92
N ALA A 67 -1.60 21.61 -4.53
CA ALA A 67 -2.90 21.24 -3.98
C ALA A 67 -3.74 20.46 -4.99
N THR A 68 -3.82 20.93 -6.24
CA THR A 68 -4.57 20.23 -7.29
C THR A 68 -3.92 18.91 -7.67
N GLY A 69 -2.59 18.87 -7.77
CA GLY A 69 -1.85 17.62 -7.99
C GLY A 69 -2.10 16.59 -6.89
N ALA A 70 -2.10 17.01 -5.62
CA ALA A 70 -2.40 16.15 -4.49
C ALA A 70 -3.82 15.57 -4.57
N VAL A 71 -4.83 16.38 -4.93
CA VAL A 71 -6.20 15.92 -5.11
C VAL A 71 -6.30 14.85 -6.20
N VAL A 72 -5.67 15.07 -7.37
CA VAL A 72 -5.68 14.11 -8.48
C VAL A 72 -5.02 12.79 -8.06
N ILE A 73 -3.87 12.86 -7.39
CA ILE A 73 -3.15 11.68 -6.89
C ILE A 73 -3.98 10.93 -5.85
N MET A 74 -4.63 11.64 -4.93
CA MET A 74 -5.51 11.04 -3.93
C MET A 74 -6.68 10.31 -4.57
N LEU A 75 -7.34 10.91 -5.56
CA LEU A 75 -8.45 10.27 -6.29
C LEU A 75 -7.99 9.00 -7.02
N GLY A 76 -6.82 9.03 -7.65
CA GLY A 76 -6.22 7.84 -8.26
C GLY A 76 -5.95 6.74 -7.22
N THR A 77 -5.34 7.11 -6.09
CA THR A 77 -5.00 6.18 -5.00
C THR A 77 -6.25 5.55 -4.37
N LEU A 78 -7.29 6.35 -4.13
CA LEU A 78 -8.60 5.89 -3.68
C LEU A 78 -9.19 4.86 -4.63
N SER A 79 -9.19 5.16 -5.94
CA SER A 79 -9.74 4.28 -6.97
C SER A 79 -9.03 2.92 -7.02
N ILE A 80 -7.69 2.93 -6.95
CA ILE A 80 -6.87 1.71 -6.91
C ILE A 80 -7.16 0.91 -5.63
N SER A 81 -7.30 1.60 -4.49
CA SER A 81 -7.56 0.97 -3.19
C SER A 81 -8.91 0.28 -3.17
N PHE A 82 -9.98 0.93 -3.64
CA PHE A 82 -11.31 0.31 -3.78
C PHE A 82 -11.29 -0.92 -4.70
N LEU A 83 -10.55 -0.85 -5.80
CA LEU A 83 -10.41 -1.99 -6.71
C LEU A 83 -9.65 -3.15 -6.07
N ALA A 84 -8.60 -2.88 -5.28
CA ALA A 84 -7.86 -3.91 -4.56
C ALA A 84 -8.73 -4.56 -3.48
N THR A 85 -9.42 -3.77 -2.65
CA THR A 85 -10.29 -4.26 -1.58
C THR A 85 -11.45 -5.11 -2.12
N SER A 86 -12.10 -4.67 -3.20
CA SER A 86 -13.20 -5.44 -3.81
C SER A 86 -12.73 -6.78 -4.41
N ARG A 87 -11.53 -6.82 -5.02
CA ARG A 87 -10.93 -8.07 -5.51
C ARG A 87 -10.59 -9.03 -4.38
N LEU A 88 -10.03 -8.53 -3.27
CA LEU A 88 -9.75 -9.33 -2.08
C LEU A 88 -11.03 -9.86 -1.45
N ALA A 89 -12.06 -9.01 -1.29
CA ALA A 89 -13.35 -9.42 -0.76
C ALA A 89 -14.03 -10.48 -1.63
N PHE A 90 -13.91 -10.39 -2.95
CA PHE A 90 -14.40 -11.43 -3.87
C PHE A 90 -13.65 -12.76 -3.69
N ALA A 91 -12.32 -12.73 -3.58
CA ALA A 91 -11.53 -13.94 -3.34
C ALA A 91 -11.87 -14.61 -2.00
N PHE A 92 -12.13 -13.83 -0.94
CA PHE A 92 -12.59 -14.36 0.35
C PHE A 92 -14.02 -14.91 0.29
N ALA A 93 -14.90 -14.30 -0.52
CA ALA A 93 -16.24 -14.81 -0.79
C ALA A 93 -16.23 -16.13 -1.56
N GLU A 94 -15.29 -16.31 -2.49
CA GLU A 94 -15.08 -17.57 -3.21
C GLU A 94 -14.58 -18.69 -2.29
N GLN A 95 -13.86 -18.34 -1.22
CA GLN A 95 -13.38 -19.27 -0.18
C GLN A 95 -14.41 -19.58 0.92
N GLY A 96 -15.58 -18.92 0.92
CA GLY A 96 -16.67 -19.17 1.86
C GLY A 96 -16.55 -18.49 3.24
N ASP A 97 -15.54 -17.64 3.45
CA ASP A 97 -15.23 -17.01 4.75
C ASP A 97 -16.06 -15.75 5.06
N VAL A 98 -16.88 -15.26 4.12
CA VAL A 98 -17.72 -14.06 4.29
C VAL A 98 -19.18 -14.34 3.88
N PRO A 99 -20.17 -13.72 4.55
CA PRO A 99 -21.57 -14.02 4.33
C PRO A 99 -21.97 -13.81 2.85
N PRO A 100 -22.79 -14.71 2.26
CA PRO A 100 -23.04 -14.81 0.82
C PRO A 100 -23.71 -13.57 0.19
N VAL A 101 -24.17 -12.64 1.02
CA VAL A 101 -24.72 -11.34 0.59
C VAL A 101 -23.63 -10.41 0.05
N LEU A 102 -22.39 -10.52 0.54
CA LEU A 102 -21.23 -9.78 0.01
C LEU A 102 -20.71 -10.35 -1.32
N ALA A 103 -20.99 -11.63 -1.59
CA ALA A 103 -20.63 -12.34 -2.81
C ALA A 103 -21.56 -12.02 -3.99
N ARG A 104 -22.61 -11.21 -3.79
CA ARG A 104 -23.61 -10.93 -4.82
C ARG A 104 -23.03 -9.97 -5.86
N VAL A 105 -22.41 -10.54 -6.88
CA VAL A 105 -21.80 -9.83 -8.01
C VAL A 105 -22.90 -9.35 -8.97
N HIS A 106 -22.78 -8.10 -9.44
CA HIS A 106 -23.71 -7.55 -10.43
C HIS A 106 -23.51 -8.25 -11.79
N SER A 107 -24.59 -8.78 -12.40
CA SER A 107 -24.48 -9.68 -13.57
C SER A 107 -23.87 -9.04 -14.82
N ARG A 108 -23.92 -7.70 -14.93
CA ARG A 108 -23.45 -6.95 -16.11
C ARG A 108 -22.01 -6.43 -16.02
N PHE A 109 -21.54 -6.08 -14.81
CA PHE A 109 -20.20 -5.49 -14.61
C PHE A 109 -19.22 -6.39 -13.86
N ARG A 110 -19.67 -7.56 -13.40
CA ARG A 110 -18.86 -8.48 -12.57
C ARG A 110 -18.22 -7.81 -11.34
N THR A 111 -18.77 -6.69 -10.87
CA THR A 111 -18.31 -5.94 -9.71
C THR A 111 -19.19 -6.25 -8.49
N PRO A 112 -18.60 -6.52 -7.31
CA PRO A 112 -19.34 -6.72 -6.06
C PRO A 112 -19.82 -5.36 -5.52
N HIS A 113 -20.89 -4.83 -6.11
CA HIS A 113 -21.51 -3.55 -5.74
C HIS A 113 -21.88 -3.45 -4.26
N VAL A 114 -22.33 -4.55 -3.63
CA VAL A 114 -22.64 -4.59 -2.20
C VAL A 114 -21.39 -4.43 -1.34
N ALA A 115 -20.28 -5.09 -1.69
CA ALA A 115 -19.02 -4.95 -0.96
C ALA A 115 -18.45 -3.53 -1.07
N ILE A 116 -18.58 -2.89 -2.24
CA ILE A 116 -18.17 -1.49 -2.44
C ILE A 116 -19.01 -0.54 -1.58
N LEU A 117 -20.35 -0.71 -1.56
CA LEU A 117 -21.21 0.14 -0.74
C LEU A 117 -20.96 -0.05 0.76
N VAL A 118 -20.78 -1.28 1.23
CA VAL A 118 -20.48 -1.56 2.64
C VAL A 118 -19.12 -0.99 3.03
N THR A 119 -18.09 -1.19 2.21
CA THR A 119 -16.75 -0.63 2.49
C THR A 119 -16.75 0.89 2.42
N ALA A 120 -17.43 1.50 1.45
CA ALA A 120 -17.60 2.95 1.38
C ALA A 120 -18.33 3.50 2.60
N LEU A 121 -19.41 2.84 3.04
CA LEU A 121 -20.16 3.24 4.23
C LEU A 121 -19.32 3.12 5.50
N LEU A 122 -18.56 2.02 5.65
CA LEU A 122 -17.66 1.83 6.79
C LEU A 122 -16.55 2.87 6.81
N VAL A 123 -15.92 3.16 5.67
CA VAL A 123 -14.91 4.21 5.55
C VAL A 123 -15.53 5.57 5.87
N TRP A 124 -16.74 5.85 5.40
CA TRP A 124 -17.43 7.10 5.66
C TRP A 124 -17.76 7.29 7.15
N LEU A 125 -18.32 6.26 7.80
CA LEU A 125 -18.60 6.26 9.24
C LEU A 125 -17.30 6.37 10.07
N ALA A 126 -16.25 5.65 9.69
CA ALA A 126 -14.94 5.73 10.34
C ALA A 126 -14.31 7.12 10.18
N THR A 127 -14.52 7.78 9.05
CA THR A 127 -14.03 9.14 8.80
C THR A 127 -14.80 10.17 9.64
N LEU A 128 -16.10 9.99 9.85
CA LEU A 128 -16.90 10.87 10.71
C LEU A 128 -16.55 10.74 12.20
N ALA A 129 -16.18 9.54 12.63
CA ALA A 129 -15.89 9.27 14.04
C ALA A 129 -14.44 9.56 14.46
N ASN A 130 -13.50 9.68 13.50
CA ASN A 130 -12.08 9.61 13.77
C ASN A 130 -11.30 10.75 13.10
N SER A 131 -10.30 11.28 13.80
CA SER A 131 -9.40 12.29 13.25
C SER A 131 -8.50 11.71 12.14
N PHE A 132 -8.02 12.56 11.23
CA PHE A 132 -7.10 12.15 10.15
C PHE A 132 -5.89 11.38 10.67
N LEU A 133 -5.30 11.85 11.77
CA LEU A 133 -4.10 11.25 12.36
C LEU A 133 -4.36 9.84 12.92
N SER A 134 -5.49 9.63 13.59
CA SER A 134 -5.87 8.32 14.11
C SER A 134 -6.27 7.34 13.00
N ALA A 135 -6.79 7.81 11.86
CA ALA A 135 -7.05 6.98 10.70
C ALA A 135 -5.74 6.44 10.07
N ILE A 136 -4.70 7.28 9.98
CA ILE A 136 -3.38 6.87 9.49
C ILE A 136 -2.74 5.84 10.43
N VAL A 137 -2.83 6.05 11.74
CA VAL A 137 -2.30 5.11 12.73
C VAL A 137 -3.00 3.76 12.63
N LEU A 138 -4.34 3.73 12.53
CA LEU A 138 -5.10 2.50 12.37
C LEU A 138 -4.72 1.76 11.07
N ALA A 139 -4.60 2.48 9.96
CA ALA A 139 -4.17 1.91 8.69
C ALA A 139 -2.77 1.28 8.77
N SER A 140 -1.84 1.96 9.48
CA SER A 140 -0.47 1.47 9.69
C SER A 140 -0.46 0.20 10.54
N ILE A 141 -1.25 0.16 11.61
CA ILE A 141 -1.41 -1.03 12.46
C ILE A 141 -1.98 -2.20 11.64
N MET A 142 -3.03 -1.95 10.83
CA MET A 142 -3.63 -2.97 9.98
C MET A 142 -2.63 -3.53 8.96
N ALA A 143 -1.83 -2.66 8.32
CA ALA A 143 -0.80 -3.09 7.37
C ALA A 143 0.28 -3.96 8.02
N LEU A 144 0.77 -3.56 9.20
CA LEU A 144 1.75 -4.34 9.96
C LEU A 144 1.18 -5.68 10.44
N ALA A 145 -0.06 -5.69 10.92
CA ALA A 145 -0.75 -6.91 11.36
C ALA A 145 -0.92 -7.90 10.20
N LEU A 146 -1.28 -7.42 9.00
CA LEU A 146 -1.37 -8.26 7.81
C LEU A 146 -0.01 -8.86 7.45
N LEU A 147 1.06 -8.05 7.40
CA LEU A 147 2.42 -8.55 7.14
C LEU A 147 2.83 -9.60 8.16
N ALA A 148 2.61 -9.35 9.45
CA ALA A 148 2.93 -10.31 10.52
C ALA A 148 2.14 -11.62 10.37
N SER A 149 0.87 -11.55 9.97
CA SER A 149 0.03 -12.74 9.72
C SER A 149 0.47 -13.55 8.50
N VAL A 150 1.00 -12.89 7.47
CA VAL A 150 1.54 -13.56 6.29
C VAL A 150 2.87 -14.24 6.64
N SER A 151 3.77 -13.53 7.31
CA SER A 151 5.06 -14.08 7.74
C SER A 151 4.91 -15.25 8.72
N SER A 152 3.92 -15.21 9.62
CA SER A 152 3.66 -16.33 10.52
C SER A 152 3.12 -17.57 9.78
N ARG A 153 2.24 -17.39 8.78
CA ARG A 153 1.76 -18.48 7.91
C ARG A 153 2.90 -19.12 7.11
N GLU A 154 3.80 -18.31 6.54
CA GLU A 154 4.99 -18.83 5.85
C GLU A 154 5.92 -19.59 6.81
N MET A 155 6.13 -19.07 8.02
CA MET A 155 6.95 -19.74 9.04
C MET A 155 6.35 -21.10 9.46
N VAL A 156 5.02 -21.19 9.61
CA VAL A 156 4.32 -22.45 9.92
C VAL A 156 4.40 -23.45 8.76
N GLN A 157 4.39 -22.98 7.50
CA GLN A 157 4.59 -23.84 6.34
C GLN A 157 6.03 -24.35 6.20
N LEU A 158 7.01 -23.60 6.69
CA LEU A 158 8.43 -23.98 6.67
C LEU A 158 8.86 -24.82 7.88
N LEU A 159 8.07 -24.82 8.96
CA LEU A 159 8.29 -25.60 10.19
C LEU A 159 8.52 -27.12 9.96
N PRO A 160 7.76 -27.82 9.09
CA PRO A 160 8.01 -29.23 8.75
C PRO A 160 9.33 -29.47 7.99
N ALA A 161 9.78 -28.47 7.21
CA ALA A 161 11.04 -28.54 6.49
C ALA A 161 12.24 -28.25 7.42
N MET A 162 12.06 -27.45 8.47
CA MET A 162 13.06 -27.17 9.49
C MET A 162 13.28 -28.35 10.43
N THR A 163 12.22 -29.06 10.85
CA THR A 163 12.32 -30.25 11.70
C THR A 163 12.97 -31.45 11.00
N SER A 164 12.93 -31.50 9.66
CA SER A 164 13.64 -32.52 8.85
C SER A 164 15.09 -32.15 8.50
N GLY A 165 15.64 -31.03 9.00
CA GLY A 165 17.00 -30.57 8.66
C GLY A 165 17.19 -30.10 7.21
N ALA A 166 16.12 -30.09 6.41
CA ALA A 166 16.16 -29.79 4.98
C ALA A 166 16.29 -28.29 4.69
N VAL A 167 15.92 -27.41 5.62
CA VAL A 167 15.99 -25.94 5.43
C VAL A 167 17.43 -25.43 5.42
N VAL A 168 18.35 -26.02 6.19
CA VAL A 168 19.78 -25.70 6.08
C VAL A 168 20.30 -26.08 4.70
N PHE A 169 19.88 -27.23 4.18
CA PHE A 169 20.27 -27.69 2.85
C PHE A 169 19.66 -26.84 1.72
N ALA A 170 18.42 -26.36 1.89
CA ALA A 170 17.74 -25.49 0.93
C ALA A 170 18.32 -24.07 0.91
N LEU A 171 18.67 -23.50 2.08
CA LEU A 171 19.35 -22.20 2.19
C LEU A 171 20.77 -22.24 1.59
N VAL A 172 21.52 -23.33 1.81
CA VAL A 172 22.84 -23.56 1.19
C VAL A 172 22.75 -23.75 -0.33
N ARG A 173 21.65 -24.33 -0.83
CA ARG A 173 21.42 -24.51 -2.27
C ARG A 173 21.02 -23.21 -2.99
N ILE A 174 20.45 -22.24 -2.27
CA ILE A 174 20.11 -20.91 -2.82
C ILE A 174 21.32 -19.98 -2.85
N THR A 175 22.32 -20.17 -1.97
CA THR A 175 23.56 -19.37 -1.95
C THR A 175 24.66 -19.87 -2.87
N LYS A 176 24.52 -21.02 -3.53
CA LYS A 176 25.52 -21.53 -4.48
C LYS A 176 25.09 -21.28 -5.93
N PRO A 177 25.56 -20.20 -6.58
CA PRO A 177 25.33 -20.00 -8.01
C PRO A 177 26.07 -21.10 -8.77
N ARG A 178 25.40 -21.70 -9.76
CA ARG A 178 26.06 -22.40 -10.86
C ARG A 178 26.40 -21.38 -11.93
#